data_AF-A0A3S0DIW6-F1
#
_entry.id   AF-A0A3S0DIW6-F1
#
_cell.length_a   1.000
_cell.length_b   1.000
_cell.length_c   1.000
_cell.angle_alpha   90.00
_cell.angle_beta   90.00
_cell.angle_gamma   90.00
#
_symmetry.space_group_name_H-M   'P 1'
#
loop_
_entity.id
_entity.type
_entity.pdbx_description
1 polymer ?
#
loop_
_entity_poly.entity_id
_entity_poly.type
_entity_poly.pdbx_seq_one_letter_code
_entity_poly.pdbx_strand_id
1 'polypeptide(L)'
;MKLRLVLLLGAALLAGCESLGSLTSSTNAAGTYPKGGAIVPATNIALTPTYTVSLEKLLYWGGVGAIAYYVVDPLAPNWQIREAKFADNHYMLSLKMKRYYAGGAGEARVVFNRRAKELANAGGFSDFKILEYSEGLESNAIGSQRTSEGVIVLTGLAGTPQGKPAGG
;
A
#
# COMPACT_ATOMS: atom_id res chain seq x y z
N MET A 1 -12.83 -3.27 8.57
CA MET A 1 -12.11 -2.90 9.81
C MET A 1 -11.21 -1.67 9.70
N LYS A 2 -10.71 -1.30 8.49
CA LYS A 2 -9.85 -0.12 8.30
C LYS A 2 -10.58 1.24 8.37
N LEU A 3 -11.89 1.27 8.11
CA LEU A 3 -12.68 2.51 8.11
C LEU A 3 -13.08 3.00 9.52
N ARG A 4 -13.14 2.10 10.51
CA ARG A 4 -13.51 2.45 11.90
C ARG A 4 -12.31 2.96 12.70
N LEU A 5 -11.08 2.60 12.32
CA LEU A 5 -9.86 3.07 12.98
C LEU A 5 -9.53 4.53 12.61
N VAL A 6 -9.82 4.94 11.37
CA VAL A 6 -9.64 6.33 10.91
C VAL A 6 -10.62 7.29 11.63
N LEU A 7 -11.84 6.83 11.93
CA LEU A 7 -12.83 7.61 12.68
C LEU A 7 -12.46 7.80 14.15
N LEU A 8 -11.79 6.82 14.77
CA LEU A 8 -11.35 6.92 16.16
C LEU A 8 -10.15 7.85 16.36
N LEU A 9 -9.24 7.95 15.37
CA LEU A 9 -8.16 8.95 15.42
C LEU A 9 -8.66 10.39 15.14
N GLY A 10 -9.75 10.55 14.38
CA GLY A 10 -10.34 11.87 14.11
C GLY A 10 -11.05 12.49 15.31
N ALA A 11 -11.66 11.68 16.17
CA ALA A 11 -12.42 12.17 17.33
C ALA A 11 -11.53 12.66 18.50
N ALA A 12 -10.27 12.19 18.60
CA ALA A 12 -9.35 12.61 19.66
C ALA A 12 -8.76 14.02 19.45
N LEU A 13 -8.90 14.59 18.24
CA LEU A 13 -8.40 15.94 17.92
C LEU A 13 -9.42 17.07 18.23
N LEU A 14 -10.65 16.73 18.61
CA LEU A 14 -11.74 17.70 18.86
C LEU A 14 -12.05 17.95 20.35
N ALA A 15 -11.36 17.30 21.29
CA ALA A 15 -11.60 17.44 22.73
C ALA A 15 -10.44 18.11 23.50
N GLY A 16 -9.50 18.75 22.80
CA GLY A 16 -8.37 19.47 23.39
C GLY A 16 -8.46 20.98 23.20
N CYS A 17 -9.60 21.60 23.53
CA CYS A 17 -9.79 23.04 23.45
C CYS A 17 -10.16 23.62 24.83
N GLU A 18 -9.22 23.64 25.77
CA GLU A 18 -9.42 24.31 27.08
C GLU A 18 -8.18 25.06 27.59
N SER A 19 -7.08 25.18 26.82
CA SER A 19 -5.91 25.96 27.26
C SER A 19 -5.22 26.78 26.16
N LEU A 20 -5.99 27.24 25.16
CA LEU A 20 -5.53 28.22 24.17
C LEU A 20 -5.86 29.65 24.61
N GLY A 21 -5.43 30.01 25.82
CA GLY A 21 -5.28 31.41 26.20
C GLY A 21 -3.93 31.91 25.70
N SER A 22 -3.94 32.83 24.73
CA SER A 22 -2.79 33.58 24.21
C SER A 22 -2.19 33.12 22.87
N LEU A 23 -3.00 33.04 21.82
CA LEU A 23 -2.55 33.22 20.43
C LEU A 23 -3.58 34.06 19.65
N THR A 24 -3.78 35.31 20.07
CA THR A 24 -4.40 36.33 19.22
C THR A 24 -3.33 36.91 18.29
N SER A 25 -3.14 36.27 17.13
CA SER A 25 -2.47 36.88 15.99
C SER A 25 -3.52 37.19 14.95
N SER A 26 -3.97 38.45 14.95
CA SER A 26 -4.89 39.03 13.98
C SER A 26 -4.39 38.83 12.55
N THR A 27 -5.12 38.06 11.75
CA THR A 27 -4.95 37.97 10.30
C THR A 27 -5.68 39.13 9.62
N ASN A 28 -4.95 40.20 9.31
CA ASN A 28 -5.36 41.06 8.20
C ASN A 28 -4.92 40.38 6.90
N ALA A 29 -5.88 39.80 6.19
CA ALA A 29 -5.70 39.28 4.84
C ALA A 29 -5.61 40.46 3.85
N ALA A 30 -4.39 40.96 3.64
CA ALA A 30 -4.05 41.81 2.50
C ALA A 30 -2.64 41.44 2.02
N GLY A 31 -2.51 41.19 0.72
CA GLY A 31 -1.42 40.40 0.15
C GLY A 31 -0.02 40.96 0.35
N THR A 32 0.92 40.08 0.65
CA THR A 32 2.27 39.95 0.07
C THR A 32 2.78 38.57 0.50
N TYR A 33 2.90 37.61 -0.43
CA TYR A 33 3.50 36.31 -0.11
C TYR A 33 5.01 36.50 0.11
N PRO A 34 5.62 35.96 1.18
CA PRO A 34 7.03 36.17 1.45
C PRO A 34 7.89 35.48 0.38
N LYS A 35 8.55 36.28 -0.46
CA LYS A 35 9.63 35.82 -1.33
C LYS A 35 10.90 35.62 -0.48
N GLY A 36 10.99 34.49 0.21
CA GLY A 36 12.24 34.04 0.86
C GLY A 36 12.22 33.94 2.39
N GLY A 37 11.06 33.86 3.04
CA GLY A 37 10.96 33.66 4.50
C GLY A 37 10.10 32.45 4.86
N ALA A 38 10.50 31.73 5.90
CA ALA A 38 9.82 30.55 6.43
C ALA A 38 8.33 30.82 6.69
N ILE A 39 7.46 29.93 6.19
CA ILE A 39 5.98 30.03 6.30
C ILE A 39 5.51 29.78 7.75
N VAL A 40 6.43 29.34 8.62
CA VAL A 40 6.18 28.96 10.02
C VAL A 40 7.22 29.65 10.92
N PRO A 41 6.87 30.10 12.14
CA PRO A 41 7.82 30.74 13.05
C PRO A 41 9.01 29.84 13.37
N ALA A 42 10.21 30.43 13.40
CA ALA A 42 11.46 29.76 13.75
C ALA A 42 11.57 29.51 15.27
N THR A 43 10.67 28.69 15.81
CA THR A 43 10.70 28.27 17.23
C THR A 43 11.60 27.04 17.36
N ASN A 44 12.47 27.01 18.37
CA ASN A 44 13.39 25.89 18.62
C ASN A 44 12.75 24.88 19.58
N ILE A 45 12.85 23.60 19.24
CA ILE A 45 12.43 22.49 20.10
C ILE A 45 13.69 21.75 20.55
N ALA A 46 13.90 21.65 21.86
CA ALA A 46 14.95 20.84 22.44
C ALA A 46 14.51 19.37 22.42
N LEU A 47 15.18 18.54 21.62
CA LEU A 47 14.93 17.10 21.59
C LEU A 47 15.74 16.38 22.67
N THR A 48 16.89 16.94 23.04
CA THR A 48 17.71 16.56 24.19
C THR A 48 18.31 17.83 24.82
N PRO A 49 18.87 17.78 26.04
CA PRO A 49 19.48 18.95 26.69
C PRO A 49 20.63 19.60 25.90
N THR A 50 21.24 18.86 24.97
CA THR A 50 22.37 19.30 24.14
C THR A 50 22.01 19.45 22.66
N TYR A 51 20.79 19.13 22.25
CA TYR A 51 20.39 19.12 20.84
C TYR A 51 19.06 19.83 20.62
N THR A 52 19.15 20.98 19.95
CA THR A 52 18.03 21.85 19.60
C THR A 52 17.86 21.90 18.10
N VAL A 53 16.64 21.69 17.63
CA VAL A 53 16.27 21.79 16.22
C VAL A 53 15.17 22.82 16.04
N SER A 54 15.20 23.57 14.94
CA SER A 54 14.11 24.47 14.62
C SER A 54 12.87 23.69 14.17
N LEU A 55 11.69 24.19 14.51
CA LEU A 55 10.39 23.62 14.10
C LEU A 55 10.30 23.48 12.58
N GLU A 56 10.81 24.46 11.83
CA GLU A 56 10.86 24.41 10.38
C GLU A 56 11.70 23.23 9.87
N LYS A 57 12.87 22.95 10.47
CA LYS A 57 13.70 21.80 10.08
C LYS A 57 13.01 20.49 10.39
N LEU A 58 12.30 20.40 11.52
CA LEU A 58 11.50 19.23 11.87
C LEU A 58 10.34 19.02 10.89
N LEU A 59 9.63 20.08 10.52
CA LEU A 59 8.56 20.01 9.54
C LEU A 59 9.07 19.64 8.15
N TYR A 60 10.21 20.21 7.74
CA TYR A 60 10.84 19.92 6.46
C TYR A 60 11.31 18.47 6.39
N TRP A 61 12.20 18.04 7.30
CA TRP A 61 12.75 16.68 7.29
C TRP A 61 11.70 15.63 7.67
N GLY A 62 10.80 15.94 8.60
CA GLY A 62 9.65 15.11 8.95
C GLY A 62 8.69 14.97 7.77
N GLY A 63 8.43 16.05 7.03
CA GLY A 63 7.61 16.04 5.81
C GLY A 63 8.24 15.22 4.69
N VAL A 64 9.53 15.41 4.42
CA VAL A 64 10.29 14.60 3.44
C VAL A 64 10.27 13.13 3.84
N GLY A 65 10.50 12.81 5.12
CA GLY A 65 10.44 11.45 5.64
C GLY A 65 9.05 10.83 5.52
N ALA A 66 8.00 11.58 5.79
CA ALA A 66 6.61 11.12 5.65
C ALA A 66 6.23 10.86 4.18
N ILE A 67 6.66 11.73 3.25
CA ILE A 67 6.46 11.52 1.81
C ILE A 67 7.23 10.29 1.35
N ALA A 68 8.50 10.15 1.73
CA ALA A 68 9.30 8.98 1.40
C ALA A 68 8.67 7.69 1.96
N TYR A 69 8.19 7.72 3.20
CA TYR A 69 7.46 6.61 3.82
C TYR A 69 6.18 6.26 3.06
N TYR A 70 5.40 7.27 2.65
CA TYR A 70 4.18 7.05 1.87
C TYR A 70 4.45 6.47 0.48
N VAL A 71 5.51 6.94 -0.20
CA VAL A 71 5.90 6.47 -1.53
C VAL A 71 6.49 5.05 -1.49
N VAL A 72 7.30 4.77 -0.47
CA VAL A 72 7.99 3.48 -0.34
C VAL A 72 7.12 2.44 0.37
N ASP A 73 6.12 2.86 1.15
CA ASP A 73 5.25 2.07 2.04
C ASP A 73 5.88 0.72 2.43
N PRO A 74 6.68 0.68 3.52
CA PRO A 74 7.38 -0.54 3.92
C PRO A 74 6.42 -1.69 4.29
N LEU A 75 5.13 -1.41 4.47
CA LEU A 75 4.10 -2.40 4.80
C LEU A 75 3.32 -2.88 3.56
N ALA A 76 3.54 -2.26 2.39
CA ALA A 76 2.85 -2.68 1.17
C ALA A 76 3.59 -3.87 0.52
N PRO A 77 2.86 -4.90 0.06
CA PRO A 77 3.45 -6.10 -0.56
C PRO A 77 4.49 -5.76 -1.64
N ASN A 78 5.60 -6.50 -1.67
CA ASN A 78 6.74 -6.29 -2.60
C ASN A 78 6.35 -6.48 -4.09
N TRP A 79 5.25 -7.19 -4.34
CA TRP A 79 4.78 -7.56 -5.66
C TRP A 79 3.49 -6.82 -6.00
N GLN A 80 3.48 -6.13 -7.14
CA GLN A 80 2.26 -5.64 -7.76
C GLN A 80 1.63 -6.79 -8.54
N ILE A 81 0.35 -7.06 -8.28
CA ILE A 81 -0.38 -8.16 -8.91
C ILE A 81 -1.46 -7.55 -9.79
N ARG A 82 -1.47 -7.93 -11.07
CA ARG A 82 -2.56 -7.65 -12.00
C ARG A 82 -3.25 -8.96 -12.35
N GLU A 83 -4.57 -8.90 -12.41
CA GLU A 83 -5.41 -10.03 -12.76
C GLU A 83 -6.34 -9.65 -13.91
N ALA A 84 -6.52 -10.58 -14.84
CA ALA A 84 -7.51 -10.49 -15.90
C ALA A 84 -8.32 -11.79 -15.92
N LYS A 85 -9.64 -11.67 -15.76
CA LYS A 85 -10.56 -12.80 -15.84
C LYS A 85 -10.94 -13.06 -17.29
N PHE A 86 -10.91 -14.32 -17.69
CA PHE A 86 -11.44 -14.79 -18.97
C PHE A 86 -12.71 -15.62 -18.79
N ALA A 87 -13.25 -16.13 -19.90
CA ALA A 87 -14.31 -17.13 -19.90
C ALA A 87 -13.89 -18.41 -19.14
N ASP A 88 -14.87 -19.19 -18.72
CA ASP A 88 -14.67 -20.54 -18.14
C ASP A 88 -13.78 -20.59 -16.88
N ASN A 89 -13.84 -19.57 -16.03
CA ASN A 89 -13.09 -19.48 -14.77
C ASN A 89 -11.56 -19.47 -14.93
N HIS A 90 -11.07 -19.00 -16.07
CA HIS A 90 -9.64 -18.78 -16.28
C HIS A 90 -9.24 -17.38 -15.83
N TYR A 91 -8.02 -17.27 -15.28
CA TYR A 91 -7.43 -15.98 -14.89
C TYR A 91 -5.99 -15.92 -15.38
N MET A 92 -5.62 -14.81 -16.03
CA MET A 92 -4.21 -14.41 -16.18
C MET A 92 -3.80 -13.63 -14.94
N LEU A 93 -2.68 -14.02 -14.35
CA LEU A 93 -2.01 -13.26 -13.29
C LEU A 93 -0.68 -12.76 -13.83
N SER A 94 -0.44 -11.46 -13.71
CA SER A 94 0.85 -10.83 -14.01
C SER A 94 1.35 -10.13 -12.75
N LEU A 95 2.49 -10.59 -12.25
CA LEU A 95 3.15 -10.10 -11.05
C LEU A 95 4.39 -9.33 -11.48
N LYS A 96 4.53 -8.11 -10.97
CA LYS A 96 5.71 -7.27 -11.19
C LYS A 96 6.29 -6.81 -9.86
N MET A 97 7.57 -7.07 -9.65
CA MET A 97 8.24 -6.64 -8.44
C MET A 97 8.35 -5.12 -8.39
N LYS A 98 8.02 -4.52 -7.25
CA LYS A 98 8.24 -3.08 -7.01
C LYS A 98 9.72 -2.75 -7.16
N ARG A 99 10.04 -1.50 -7.51
CA ARG A 99 11.43 -1.08 -7.76
C ARG A 99 12.25 -0.93 -6.48
N TYR A 100 11.60 -0.52 -5.40
CA TYR A 100 12.19 -0.42 -4.08
C TYR A 100 11.59 -1.53 -3.22
N TYR A 101 12.43 -2.47 -2.81
CA TYR A 101 12.06 -3.63 -2.02
C TYR A 101 13.22 -4.02 -1.10
N ALA A 102 12.90 -4.60 0.05
CA ALA A 102 13.88 -5.19 0.95
C ALA A 102 13.70 -6.72 0.94
N GLY A 103 14.43 -7.41 0.06
CA GLY A 103 14.32 -8.87 -0.09
C GLY A 103 13.05 -9.35 -0.81
N GLY A 104 12.66 -10.62 -0.60
CA GLY A 104 11.42 -11.20 -1.17
C GLY A 104 11.46 -11.49 -2.67
N ALA A 105 12.63 -11.36 -3.30
CA ALA A 105 12.77 -11.49 -4.75
C ALA A 105 12.62 -12.95 -5.26
N GLY A 106 12.67 -13.94 -4.36
CA GLY A 106 12.39 -15.37 -4.65
C GLY A 106 10.97 -15.81 -4.29
N GLU A 107 10.10 -14.89 -3.87
CA GLU A 107 8.75 -15.23 -3.40
C GLU A 107 7.71 -15.24 -4.51
N ALA A 108 8.11 -15.01 -5.78
CA ALA A 108 7.20 -14.88 -6.91
C ALA A 108 6.18 -16.01 -6.98
N ARG A 109 6.65 -17.27 -6.93
CA ARG A 109 5.81 -18.47 -6.96
C ARG A 109 4.85 -18.57 -5.78
N VAL A 110 5.31 -18.22 -4.58
CA VAL A 110 4.48 -18.27 -3.37
C VAL A 110 3.39 -17.19 -3.43
N VAL A 111 3.74 -15.98 -3.85
CA VAL A 111 2.80 -14.87 -4.03
C VAL A 111 1.76 -15.19 -5.11
N PHE A 112 2.20 -15.77 -6.22
CA PHE A 112 1.32 -16.24 -7.30
C PHE A 112 0.31 -17.26 -6.77
N ASN A 113 0.78 -18.33 -6.12
CA ASN A 113 -0.08 -19.38 -5.58
C ASN A 113 -1.05 -18.86 -4.53
N ARG A 114 -0.61 -17.96 -3.65
CA ARG A 114 -1.49 -17.32 -2.65
C ARG A 114 -2.61 -16.54 -3.32
N ARG A 115 -2.31 -15.72 -4.33
CA ARG A 115 -3.34 -14.97 -5.06
C ARG A 115 -4.30 -15.91 -5.79
N ALA A 116 -3.78 -16.96 -6.44
CA ALA A 116 -4.61 -17.95 -7.11
C ALA A 116 -5.59 -18.63 -6.13
N LYS A 117 -5.12 -18.96 -4.92
CA LYS A 117 -5.99 -19.52 -3.88
C LYS A 117 -7.02 -18.52 -3.37
N GLU A 118 -6.65 -17.25 -3.20
CA GLU A 118 -7.59 -16.18 -2.85
C GLU A 118 -8.69 -16.03 -3.90
N LEU A 119 -8.35 -16.13 -5.20
CA LEU A 119 -9.32 -16.10 -6.30
C LEU A 119 -10.25 -17.31 -6.30
N ALA A 120 -9.70 -18.51 -6.07
CA ALA A 120 -10.51 -19.73 -5.92
C ALA A 120 -11.52 -19.57 -4.77
N ASN A 121 -11.04 -19.18 -3.58
CA ASN A 121 -11.87 -18.99 -2.41
C ASN A 121 -12.94 -17.90 -2.62
N ALA A 122 -12.57 -16.78 -3.24
CA ALA A 122 -13.50 -15.68 -3.53
C ALA A 122 -14.58 -16.08 -4.56
N GLY A 123 -14.24 -16.96 -5.50
CA GLY A 123 -15.18 -17.52 -6.48
C GLY A 123 -15.99 -18.73 -5.97
N GLY A 124 -15.77 -19.17 -4.72
CA GLY A 124 -16.40 -20.36 -4.16
C GLY A 124 -15.80 -21.70 -4.63
N PHE A 125 -14.68 -21.68 -5.34
CA PHE A 125 -14.01 -22.88 -5.82
C PHE A 125 -13.16 -23.52 -4.72
N SER A 126 -13.08 -24.85 -4.69
CA SER A 126 -12.26 -25.55 -3.71
C SER A 126 -10.77 -25.46 -4.02
N ASP A 127 -10.40 -25.34 -5.29
CA ASP A 127 -9.01 -25.32 -5.70
C ASP A 127 -8.75 -24.57 -7.02
N PHE A 128 -7.50 -24.57 -7.45
CA PHE A 128 -7.07 -24.04 -8.75
C PHE A 128 -6.01 -24.95 -9.37
N LYS A 129 -5.91 -24.90 -10.70
CA LYS A 129 -4.82 -25.53 -11.45
C LYS A 129 -4.05 -24.44 -12.21
N ILE A 130 -2.73 -24.53 -12.15
CA ILE A 130 -1.83 -23.70 -12.95
C ILE A 130 -1.69 -24.35 -14.32
N LEU A 131 -2.07 -23.63 -15.37
CA LEU A 131 -1.92 -24.07 -16.76
C LEU A 131 -0.56 -23.65 -17.30
N GLU A 132 -0.20 -22.39 -17.04
CA GLU A 132 1.04 -21.79 -17.50
C GLU A 132 1.66 -20.98 -16.36
N TYR A 133 2.98 -21.01 -16.28
CA TYR A 133 3.74 -20.22 -15.32
C TYR A 133 5.13 -19.93 -15.86
N SER A 134 5.51 -18.65 -15.84
CA SER A 134 6.81 -18.15 -16.23
C SER A 134 7.31 -17.12 -15.23
N GLU A 135 8.61 -17.11 -14.98
CA GLU A 135 9.32 -16.07 -14.25
C GLU A 135 10.33 -15.41 -15.18
N GLY A 136 10.47 -14.10 -15.06
CA GLY A 136 11.29 -13.30 -15.95
C GLY A 136 11.94 -12.11 -15.27
N LEU A 137 12.76 -11.42 -16.06
CA LEU A 137 13.39 -10.16 -15.71
C LEU A 137 13.10 -9.17 -16.84
N GLU A 138 12.31 -8.16 -16.53
CA GLU A 138 11.98 -7.08 -17.44
C GLU A 138 13.00 -5.96 -17.30
N SER A 139 13.80 -5.72 -18.34
CA SER A 139 14.82 -4.67 -18.36
C SER A 139 14.23 -3.36 -18.89
N ASN A 140 14.40 -2.28 -18.13
CA ASN A 140 13.97 -0.94 -18.52
C ASN A 140 15.12 0.06 -18.32
N ALA A 141 14.95 1.29 -18.81
CA ALA A 141 15.97 2.35 -18.72
C ALA A 141 16.46 2.65 -17.28
N ILE A 142 15.74 2.22 -16.25
CA ILE A 142 16.04 2.44 -14.82
C ILE A 142 16.25 1.08 -14.11
N GLY A 143 16.86 0.12 -14.81
CA GLY A 143 17.22 -1.20 -14.27
C GLY A 143 16.23 -2.31 -14.59
N SER A 144 16.56 -3.52 -14.11
CA SER A 144 15.79 -4.74 -14.33
C SER A 144 14.83 -5.02 -13.16
N GLN A 145 13.62 -5.48 -13.46
CA GLN A 145 12.61 -5.85 -12.48
C GLN A 145 12.16 -7.29 -12.69
N ARG A 146 12.02 -8.04 -11.60
CA ARG A 146 11.45 -9.39 -11.70
C ARG A 146 9.98 -9.34 -12.05
N THR A 147 9.59 -10.23 -12.94
CA THR A 147 8.21 -10.45 -13.37
C THR A 147 7.86 -11.92 -13.22
N SER A 148 6.58 -12.20 -13.04
CA SER A 148 6.06 -13.56 -13.09
C SER A 148 4.67 -13.51 -13.71
N GLU A 149 4.43 -14.38 -14.67
CA GLU A 149 3.18 -14.44 -15.42
C GLU A 149 2.67 -15.86 -15.46
N GLY A 150 1.35 -16.02 -15.50
CA GLY A 150 0.77 -17.35 -15.58
C GLY A 150 -0.74 -17.34 -15.71
N VAL A 151 -1.25 -18.45 -16.23
CA VAL A 151 -2.68 -18.69 -16.40
C VAL A 151 -3.10 -19.77 -15.41
N ILE A 152 -4.18 -19.50 -14.67
CA ILE A 152 -4.82 -20.47 -13.80
C ILE A 152 -6.25 -20.74 -14.26
N VAL A 153 -6.75 -21.93 -13.94
CA VAL A 153 -8.16 -22.28 -14.02
C VAL A 153 -8.65 -22.65 -12.62
N LEU A 154 -9.80 -22.12 -12.21
CA LEU A 154 -10.41 -22.45 -10.93
C LEU A 154 -11.17 -23.78 -11.02
N THR A 155 -11.02 -24.65 -10.02
CA THR A 155 -11.53 -26.03 -10.05
C THR A 155 -12.26 -26.42 -8.76
N GLY A 156 -13.17 -27.38 -8.89
CA GLY A 156 -14.05 -27.83 -7.81
C GLY A 156 -15.18 -26.83 -7.58
N LEU A 157 -16.41 -27.27 -7.83
CA LEU A 157 -17.59 -26.41 -7.97
C LEU A 157 -17.83 -25.49 -6.77
N ALA A 158 -18.17 -24.24 -7.10
CA ALA A 158 -18.91 -23.31 -6.26
C ALA A 158 -20.28 -23.90 -5.92
N GLY A 159 -20.34 -24.71 -4.85
CA GLY A 159 -21.57 -25.14 -4.19
C GLY A 159 -22.74 -25.57 -5.10
N THR A 160 -22.63 -26.73 -5.75
CA THR A 160 -23.82 -27.49 -6.21
C THR A 160 -23.58 -28.97 -5.89
N PRO A 161 -24.54 -29.68 -5.26
CA PRO A 161 -24.37 -31.04 -4.75
C PRO A 161 -23.92 -31.98 -5.86
N GLN A 162 -22.93 -32.82 -5.56
CA GLN A 162 -22.52 -33.90 -6.43
C GLN A 162 -23.76 -34.68 -6.87
N GLY A 163 -24.11 -34.57 -8.16
CA GLY A 163 -25.05 -35.45 -8.80
C GLY A 163 -24.54 -36.88 -8.60
N LYS A 164 -25.31 -37.63 -7.82
CA LYS A 164 -25.19 -39.06 -7.57
C LYS A 164 -24.76 -39.80 -8.85
N PRO A 165 -23.77 -40.71 -8.79
CA PRO A 165 -23.41 -41.51 -9.95
C PRO A 165 -24.62 -42.34 -10.38
N ALA A 166 -25.01 -42.22 -11.65
CA ALA A 166 -25.91 -43.16 -12.29
C ALA A 166 -25.16 -44.50 -12.42
N GLY A 167 -25.29 -45.33 -11.38
CA GLY A 167 -25.11 -46.77 -11.48
C GLY A 167 -26.47 -47.41 -11.71
N GLY A 168 -26.54 -48.32 -12.67
CA GLY A 168 -27.72 -49.10 -13.03
C GLY A 168 -27.79 -49.35 -14.53
#